data_AF-A0A2S7K631-F1
#
_entry.id   AF-A0A2S7K631-F1
#
_cell.length_a   1.000
_cell.length_b   1.000
_cell.length_c   1.000
_cell.angle_alpha   90.00
_cell.angle_beta   90.00
_cell.angle_gamma   90.00
#
_symmetry.space_group_name_H-M   'P 1'
#
loop_
_entity.id
_entity.type
_entity.pdbx_description
1 polymer ?
#
loop_
_entity_poly.entity_id
_entity_poly.type
_entity_poly.pdbx_seq_one_letter_code
_entity_poly.pdbx_strand_id
1 'polypeptide(L)'
;MMILNVGMKTLRRFAMIAAAAAFASTNAYAQADQCGRRCLLEFLTVYTDGLIMNDASHIDAAKNVRVTSNGEKSKLGKGEVWGEISRMPYRQAFVDPVTGSAMMLTTVTNTPTRDAERWWFYMLRLKVEDMKITEIEEIAFDGTLRGTPAASMHLSDRMFDTVLPEDERVPRAELVKVANQYFDVVSGTLDWREVPWHPECQRYELATMTVNSAMLPESCGVEFENPRIKWPVKNRRIYIADVERGVVMGVGHFTAPPDYPDNNESVVFEVFKVQDGLIRHIEAMFRGNNTQHKSGWPDIPGTAAPALE
;
A
#
# COMPACT_ATOMS: atom_id res chain seq x y z
N MET A 1 -73.84 -32.50 -23.51
CA MET A 1 -74.77 -32.10 -24.58
C MET A 1 -73.96 -31.72 -25.82
N MET A 2 -74.44 -32.15 -26.97
CA MET A 2 -73.90 -31.95 -28.33
C MET A 2 -74.18 -30.51 -28.85
N ILE A 3 -73.46 -29.86 -29.80
CA ILE A 3 -72.14 -29.95 -30.50
C ILE A 3 -71.84 -28.48 -30.95
N LEU A 4 -70.58 -28.01 -31.14
CA LEU A 4 -70.11 -27.36 -32.42
C LEU A 4 -68.72 -26.69 -32.37
N ASN A 5 -68.05 -26.77 -33.52
CA ASN A 5 -66.74 -26.20 -33.84
C ASN A 5 -66.87 -25.43 -35.17
N VAL A 6 -66.57 -24.11 -35.16
CA VAL A 6 -66.48 -23.20 -36.32
C VAL A 6 -65.54 -22.07 -35.86
N GLY A 7 -64.61 -21.50 -36.64
CA GLY A 7 -64.23 -21.68 -38.03
C GLY A 7 -63.48 -20.42 -38.49
N MET A 8 -62.32 -20.58 -39.14
CA MET A 8 -61.35 -19.52 -39.48
C MET A 8 -61.86 -18.30 -40.27
N LYS A 9 -61.00 -17.24 -40.27
CA LYS A 9 -60.88 -16.03 -41.13
C LYS A 9 -61.26 -14.73 -40.38
N THR A 10 -60.56 -13.59 -40.50
CA THR A 10 -59.49 -13.18 -41.45
C THR A 10 -58.54 -12.13 -40.84
N LEU A 11 -57.36 -11.98 -41.44
CA LEU A 11 -56.34 -10.94 -41.22
C LEU A 11 -56.85 -9.54 -40.78
N ARG A 12 -56.14 -8.94 -39.81
CA ARG A 12 -55.65 -7.56 -39.94
C ARG A 12 -54.19 -7.47 -39.48
N ARG A 13 -53.30 -7.11 -40.42
CA ARG A 13 -51.88 -6.88 -40.15
C ARG A 13 -51.74 -5.57 -39.38
N PHE A 14 -51.24 -5.62 -38.14
CA PHE A 14 -50.61 -4.47 -37.50
C PHE A 14 -49.10 -4.71 -37.48
N ALA A 15 -48.35 -3.83 -38.14
CA ALA A 15 -46.90 -3.84 -38.06
C ALA A 15 -46.51 -3.22 -36.71
N MET A 16 -45.94 -4.03 -35.80
CA MET A 16 -45.15 -3.51 -34.68
C MET A 16 -43.67 -3.70 -34.98
N ILE A 17 -43.02 -2.59 -35.29
CA ILE A 17 -41.56 -2.47 -35.32
C ILE A 17 -41.12 -2.27 -33.86
N ALA A 18 -40.73 -3.34 -33.17
CA ALA A 18 -40.09 -3.26 -31.86
C ALA A 18 -39.42 -4.60 -31.48
N ALA A 19 -38.09 -4.67 -31.60
CA ALA A 19 -37.16 -5.48 -30.77
C ALA A 19 -35.80 -5.66 -31.49
N ALA A 20 -34.97 -4.63 -31.54
CA ALA A 20 -33.58 -4.72 -32.01
C ALA A 20 -32.67 -3.75 -31.25
N ALA A 21 -32.64 -3.88 -29.91
CA ALA A 21 -31.77 -3.12 -29.02
C ALA A 21 -31.50 -3.92 -27.73
N ALA A 22 -30.72 -5.00 -27.86
CA ALA A 22 -30.26 -5.82 -26.73
C ALA A 22 -28.81 -6.28 -26.98
N PHE A 23 -27.89 -5.33 -27.07
CA PHE A 23 -26.46 -5.58 -27.06
C PHE A 23 -25.73 -4.51 -26.25
N ALA A 24 -24.65 -4.94 -25.57
CA ALA A 24 -23.67 -4.13 -24.84
C ALA A 24 -24.13 -3.46 -23.52
N SER A 25 -24.34 -4.28 -22.48
CA SER A 25 -24.26 -3.83 -21.07
C SER A 25 -23.67 -4.90 -20.14
N THR A 26 -22.56 -5.53 -20.55
CA THR A 26 -21.80 -6.52 -19.74
C THR A 26 -20.33 -6.15 -19.50
N ASN A 27 -19.79 -5.13 -20.17
CA ASN A 27 -18.34 -4.84 -20.14
C ASN A 27 -17.83 -4.10 -18.89
N ALA A 28 -18.70 -3.79 -17.92
CA ALA A 28 -18.29 -3.17 -16.65
C ALA A 28 -17.56 -4.14 -15.70
N TYR A 29 -17.75 -5.46 -15.86
CA TYR A 29 -17.08 -6.48 -15.04
C TYR A 29 -15.70 -6.90 -15.59
N ALA A 30 -15.43 -6.68 -16.89
CA ALA A 30 -14.28 -7.23 -17.59
C ALA A 30 -12.91 -6.60 -17.23
N GLN A 31 -12.87 -5.43 -16.58
CA GLN A 31 -11.60 -4.82 -16.13
C GLN A 31 -11.13 -5.30 -14.75
N ALA A 32 -12.05 -5.75 -13.89
CA ALA A 32 -11.68 -6.48 -12.66
C ALA A 32 -11.17 -7.91 -12.95
N ASP A 33 -11.32 -8.35 -14.20
CA ASP A 33 -11.18 -9.74 -14.66
C ASP A 33 -9.77 -10.11 -15.13
N GLN A 34 -8.85 -9.13 -15.27
CA GLN A 34 -7.47 -9.40 -15.70
C GLN A 34 -6.52 -9.73 -14.54
N CYS A 35 -6.51 -8.95 -13.44
CA CYS A 35 -5.66 -9.25 -12.27
C CYS A 35 -6.28 -8.77 -10.95
N GLY A 36 -7.18 -9.58 -10.38
CA GLY A 36 -7.75 -9.35 -9.05
C GLY A 36 -6.79 -9.65 -7.88
N ARG A 37 -7.27 -9.54 -6.62
CA ARG A 37 -6.47 -9.69 -5.39
C ARG A 37 -5.52 -10.90 -5.40
N ARG A 38 -6.02 -12.08 -5.77
CA ARG A 38 -5.20 -13.31 -5.83
C ARG A 38 -4.05 -13.20 -6.84
N CYS A 39 -4.30 -12.61 -8.01
CA CYS A 39 -3.28 -12.42 -9.05
C CYS A 39 -2.18 -11.46 -8.58
N LEU A 40 -2.53 -10.34 -7.94
CA LEU A 40 -1.54 -9.41 -7.38
C LEU A 40 -0.70 -10.03 -6.25
N LEU A 41 -1.30 -10.91 -5.44
CA LEU A 41 -0.57 -11.70 -4.43
C LEU A 41 0.37 -12.73 -5.08
N GLU A 42 -0.03 -13.36 -6.18
CA GLU A 42 0.84 -14.26 -6.98
C GLU A 42 2.09 -13.51 -7.49
N PHE A 43 1.92 -12.29 -8.01
CA PHE A 43 3.04 -11.44 -8.44
C PHE A 43 4.00 -11.10 -7.30
N LEU A 44 3.49 -10.82 -6.09
CA LEU A 44 4.34 -10.65 -4.90
C LEU A 44 5.09 -11.94 -4.56
N THR A 45 4.41 -13.09 -4.53
CA THR A 45 5.04 -14.39 -4.26
C THR A 45 6.17 -14.65 -5.24
N VAL A 46 5.90 -14.64 -6.56
CA VAL A 46 6.90 -14.88 -7.61
C VAL A 46 8.08 -13.92 -7.52
N TYR A 47 7.83 -12.64 -7.23
CA TYR A 47 8.91 -11.67 -7.04
C TYR A 47 9.76 -11.99 -5.79
N THR A 48 9.13 -12.28 -4.65
CA THR A 48 9.86 -12.59 -3.41
C THR A 48 10.60 -13.93 -3.45
N ASP A 49 10.07 -14.91 -4.18
CA ASP A 49 10.75 -16.19 -4.40
C ASP A 49 11.96 -15.98 -5.32
N GLY A 50 11.83 -15.18 -6.39
CA GLY A 50 12.97 -14.78 -7.22
C GLY A 50 14.05 -14.03 -6.45
N LEU A 51 13.66 -13.16 -5.51
CA LEU A 51 14.58 -12.46 -4.60
C LEU A 51 15.35 -13.43 -3.69
N ILE A 52 14.67 -14.40 -3.08
CA ILE A 52 15.27 -15.42 -2.20
C ILE A 52 16.16 -16.40 -2.98
N MET A 53 15.76 -16.78 -4.19
CA MET A 53 16.55 -17.65 -5.08
C MET A 53 17.69 -16.91 -5.80
N ASN A 54 17.74 -15.58 -5.69
CA ASN A 54 18.59 -14.70 -6.50
C ASN A 54 18.46 -14.94 -8.02
N ASP A 55 17.24 -15.26 -8.47
CA ASP A 55 16.91 -15.46 -9.88
C ASP A 55 15.67 -14.66 -10.29
N ALA A 56 15.88 -13.69 -11.17
CA ALA A 56 14.82 -12.88 -11.74
C ALA A 56 14.28 -13.41 -13.09
N SER A 57 14.77 -14.55 -13.59
CA SER A 57 14.41 -15.10 -14.91
C SER A 57 12.92 -15.46 -15.03
N HIS A 58 12.29 -15.80 -13.90
CA HIS A 58 10.87 -16.15 -13.78
C HIS A 58 9.95 -14.96 -13.47
N ILE A 59 10.49 -13.74 -13.33
CA ILE A 59 9.70 -12.56 -13.00
C ILE A 59 9.16 -11.93 -14.29
N ASP A 60 7.84 -12.00 -14.47
CA ASP A 60 7.11 -11.49 -15.64
C ASP A 60 7.05 -9.95 -15.67
N ALA A 61 8.18 -9.32 -15.94
CA ALA A 61 8.30 -7.87 -16.08
C ALA A 61 8.06 -7.39 -17.52
N ALA A 62 7.63 -6.13 -17.66
CA ALA A 62 7.56 -5.45 -18.95
C ALA A 62 8.96 -5.14 -19.50
N LYS A 63 9.13 -5.08 -20.83
CA LYS A 63 10.43 -4.79 -21.48
C LYS A 63 11.06 -3.47 -21.05
N ASN A 64 10.23 -2.51 -20.65
CA ASN A 64 10.57 -1.16 -20.20
C ASN A 64 10.29 -0.96 -18.70
N VAL A 65 10.28 -2.04 -17.90
CA VAL A 65 10.03 -1.98 -16.45
C VAL A 65 10.90 -0.92 -15.77
N ARG A 66 10.27 -0.02 -15.00
CA ARG A 66 10.99 0.97 -14.20
C ARG A 66 11.31 0.37 -12.84
N VAL A 67 12.59 0.38 -12.46
CA VAL A 67 13.06 -0.18 -11.19
C VAL A 67 13.81 0.88 -10.40
N THR A 68 13.51 1.01 -9.12
CA THR A 68 14.31 1.81 -8.18
C THR A 68 14.67 0.99 -6.94
N SER A 69 15.89 1.15 -6.43
CA SER A 69 16.33 0.64 -5.14
C SER A 69 16.82 1.81 -4.29
N ASN A 70 16.26 1.99 -3.08
CA ASN A 70 16.59 3.09 -2.18
C ASN A 70 16.50 4.49 -2.85
N GLY A 71 15.50 4.69 -3.72
CA GLY A 71 15.29 5.93 -4.48
C GLY A 71 16.18 6.13 -5.71
N GLU A 72 17.18 5.27 -5.94
CA GLU A 72 18.04 5.31 -7.12
C GLU A 72 17.53 4.40 -8.23
N LYS A 73 17.72 4.80 -9.49
CA LYS A 73 17.35 3.98 -10.65
C LYS A 73 18.21 2.71 -10.69
N SER A 74 17.56 1.55 -10.67
CA SER A 74 18.22 0.24 -10.70
C SER A 74 17.76 -0.60 -11.91
N LYS A 75 18.07 -1.89 -11.88
CA LYS A 75 17.58 -2.93 -12.79
C LYS A 75 16.92 -4.03 -11.96
N LEU A 76 16.01 -4.78 -12.57
CA LEU A 76 15.46 -5.99 -11.97
C LEU A 76 16.61 -6.94 -11.59
N GLY A 77 16.56 -7.54 -10.39
CA GLY A 77 17.62 -8.42 -9.90
C GLY A 77 18.87 -7.69 -9.38
N LYS A 78 18.79 -6.39 -9.07
CA LYS A 78 19.93 -5.53 -8.66
C LYS A 78 19.60 -4.53 -7.54
N GLY A 79 18.53 -4.74 -6.77
CA GLY A 79 18.30 -4.01 -5.52
C GLY A 79 19.28 -4.41 -4.42
N GLU A 80 19.39 -3.62 -3.34
CA GLU A 80 20.44 -3.76 -2.31
C GLU A 80 20.51 -5.15 -1.64
N VAL A 81 19.39 -5.87 -1.57
CA VAL A 81 19.26 -7.19 -0.92
C VAL A 81 19.40 -8.39 -1.88
N TRP A 82 19.48 -8.15 -3.20
CA TRP A 82 19.56 -9.23 -4.19
C TRP A 82 20.90 -9.97 -4.13
N GLY A 83 20.84 -11.28 -3.94
CA GLY A 83 22.02 -12.16 -3.79
C GLY A 83 22.62 -12.18 -2.38
N GLU A 84 22.14 -11.33 -1.47
CA GLU A 84 22.53 -11.32 -0.06
C GLU A 84 21.60 -12.19 0.80
N ILE A 85 20.29 -12.21 0.51
CA ILE A 85 19.29 -12.82 1.40
C ILE A 85 19.04 -14.32 1.12
N SER A 86 18.63 -15.05 2.16
CA SER A 86 18.20 -16.46 2.08
C SER A 86 16.87 -16.75 2.78
N ARG A 87 16.33 -15.83 3.59
CA ARG A 87 15.01 -15.95 4.25
C ARG A 87 14.25 -14.63 4.29
N MET A 88 12.93 -14.75 4.44
CA MET A 88 11.98 -13.64 4.59
C MET A 88 10.94 -13.98 5.68
N PRO A 89 11.25 -13.77 6.98
CA PRO A 89 10.46 -14.31 8.10
C PRO A 89 9.17 -13.54 8.43
N TYR A 90 9.19 -12.20 8.38
CA TYR A 90 7.99 -11.37 8.48
C TYR A 90 7.52 -10.98 7.09
N ARG A 91 6.23 -11.13 6.79
CA ARG A 91 5.60 -10.69 5.53
C ARG A 91 4.22 -10.12 5.81
N GLN A 92 3.99 -8.86 5.47
CA GLN A 92 2.68 -8.20 5.50
C GLN A 92 2.39 -7.65 4.10
N ALA A 93 1.40 -8.23 3.42
CA ALA A 93 1.11 -7.98 2.00
C ALA A 93 -0.20 -7.22 1.79
N PHE A 94 -0.16 -6.20 0.94
CA PHE A 94 -1.27 -5.30 0.64
C PHE A 94 -1.45 -5.22 -0.88
N VAL A 95 -2.67 -5.38 -1.39
CA VAL A 95 -2.91 -5.35 -2.85
C VAL A 95 -4.20 -4.63 -3.19
N ASP A 96 -4.19 -3.96 -4.34
CA ASP A 96 -5.28 -3.13 -4.80
C ASP A 96 -5.54 -3.33 -6.31
N PRO A 97 -6.58 -4.09 -6.69
CA PRO A 97 -6.95 -4.32 -8.08
C PRO A 97 -7.35 -3.06 -8.85
N VAL A 98 -7.76 -1.98 -8.17
CA VAL A 98 -8.17 -0.72 -8.83
C VAL A 98 -6.94 0.03 -9.34
N THR A 99 -5.84 0.00 -8.59
CA THR A 99 -4.57 0.63 -9.01
C THR A 99 -3.61 -0.34 -9.69
N GLY A 100 -3.88 -1.65 -9.64
CA GLY A 100 -2.94 -2.69 -10.05
C GLY A 100 -1.69 -2.76 -9.16
N SER A 101 -1.76 -2.21 -7.94
CA SER A 101 -0.60 -2.11 -7.05
C SER A 101 -0.55 -3.28 -6.07
N ALA A 102 0.66 -3.76 -5.79
CA ALA A 102 0.92 -4.78 -4.80
C ALA A 102 2.13 -4.35 -3.95
N MET A 103 1.95 -4.24 -2.65
CA MET A 103 2.93 -3.74 -1.70
C MET A 103 3.22 -4.78 -0.61
N MET A 104 4.43 -4.74 -0.06
CA MET A 104 4.82 -5.58 1.07
C MET A 104 5.69 -4.81 2.06
N LEU A 105 5.34 -4.90 3.33
CA LEU A 105 6.25 -4.64 4.45
C LEU A 105 6.79 -5.99 4.93
N THR A 106 8.10 -6.13 5.05
CA THR A 106 8.72 -7.43 5.27
C THR A 106 10.09 -7.30 5.93
N THR A 107 10.58 -8.38 6.54
CA THR A 107 11.98 -8.46 6.99
C THR A 107 12.69 -9.59 6.26
N VAL A 108 13.97 -9.38 5.95
CA VAL A 108 14.80 -10.34 5.20
C VAL A 108 16.15 -10.50 5.89
N THR A 109 16.79 -11.65 5.70
CA THR A 109 18.09 -11.98 6.31
C THR A 109 18.94 -12.89 5.42
N ASN A 110 20.26 -12.78 5.55
CA ASN A 110 21.26 -13.50 4.75
C ASN A 110 21.45 -14.97 5.13
N THR A 111 21.04 -15.38 6.32
CA THR A 111 21.35 -16.71 6.85
C THR A 111 20.10 -17.50 7.27
N PRO A 112 20.11 -18.84 7.16
CA PRO A 112 19.10 -19.73 7.74
C PRO A 112 19.26 -19.96 9.26
N THR A 113 20.40 -19.63 9.87
CA THR A 113 20.75 -19.87 11.28
C THR A 113 21.08 -18.58 12.02
N ARG A 114 20.92 -18.57 13.36
CA ARG A 114 21.03 -17.37 14.22
C ARG A 114 22.43 -16.73 14.35
N ASP A 115 23.45 -17.26 13.68
CA ASP A 115 24.83 -16.78 13.79
C ASP A 115 25.19 -15.92 12.58
N ALA A 116 25.81 -14.76 12.83
CA ALA A 116 26.22 -13.77 11.83
C ALA A 116 25.07 -13.24 10.93
N GLU A 117 23.84 -13.18 11.46
CA GLU A 117 22.69 -12.67 10.71
C GLU A 117 22.79 -11.16 10.43
N ARG A 118 22.94 -10.78 9.16
CA ARG A 118 22.55 -9.44 8.69
C ARG A 118 21.05 -9.48 8.42
N TRP A 119 20.35 -8.46 8.88
CA TRP A 119 18.91 -8.32 8.76
C TRP A 119 18.58 -6.99 8.11
N TRP A 120 17.52 -6.96 7.32
CA TRP A 120 16.98 -5.74 6.76
C TRP A 120 15.47 -5.66 7.02
N PHE A 121 14.99 -4.47 7.32
CA PHE A 121 13.64 -4.07 6.93
C PHE A 121 13.65 -3.90 5.41
N TYR A 122 12.68 -4.49 4.72
CA TYR A 122 12.55 -4.41 3.27
C TYR A 122 11.12 -4.03 2.92
N MET A 123 10.98 -3.07 2.01
CA MET A 123 9.71 -2.59 1.50
C MET A 123 9.70 -2.76 -0.01
N LEU A 124 8.59 -3.29 -0.53
CA LEU A 124 8.41 -3.55 -1.94
C LEU A 124 7.10 -2.94 -2.42
N ARG A 125 7.11 -2.28 -3.58
CA ARG A 125 5.89 -1.87 -4.30
C ARG A 125 6.00 -2.23 -5.77
N LEU A 126 5.20 -3.20 -6.19
CA LEU A 126 4.97 -3.59 -7.57
C LEU A 126 3.75 -2.87 -8.13
N LYS A 127 3.78 -2.60 -9.43
CA LYS A 127 2.62 -2.24 -10.25
C LYS A 127 2.50 -3.24 -11.38
N VAL A 128 1.30 -3.77 -11.57
CA VAL A 128 0.96 -4.78 -12.57
C VAL A 128 -0.03 -4.20 -13.57
N GLU A 129 0.29 -4.31 -14.85
CA GLU A 129 -0.54 -3.90 -15.99
C GLU A 129 -0.36 -4.95 -17.09
N ASP A 130 -1.43 -5.31 -17.81
CA ASP A 130 -1.42 -6.33 -18.88
C ASP A 130 -0.72 -7.65 -18.49
N MET A 131 -0.95 -8.12 -17.25
CA MET A 131 -0.31 -9.30 -16.66
C MET A 131 1.23 -9.23 -16.63
N LYS A 132 1.79 -8.02 -16.48
CA LYS A 132 3.24 -7.80 -16.31
C LYS A 132 3.54 -6.75 -15.26
N ILE A 133 4.67 -6.91 -14.58
CA ILE A 133 5.19 -5.88 -13.68
C ILE A 133 5.75 -4.73 -14.53
N THR A 134 5.11 -3.56 -14.49
CA THR A 134 5.56 -2.35 -15.21
C THR A 134 6.45 -1.45 -14.38
N GLU A 135 6.35 -1.50 -13.05
CA GLU A 135 7.21 -0.72 -12.17
C GLU A 135 7.44 -1.36 -10.78
N ILE A 136 8.67 -1.22 -10.26
CA ILE A 136 9.19 -1.86 -9.05
C ILE A 136 9.91 -0.80 -8.19
N GLU A 137 9.45 -0.58 -6.97
CA GLU A 137 10.13 0.23 -5.97
C GLU A 137 10.56 -0.66 -4.80
N GLU A 138 11.87 -0.71 -4.55
CA GLU A 138 12.51 -1.43 -3.44
C GLU A 138 13.13 -0.42 -2.47
N ILE A 139 12.91 -0.61 -1.18
CA ILE A 139 13.69 0.03 -0.11
C ILE A 139 14.22 -1.05 0.82
N ALA A 140 15.47 -0.95 1.23
CA ALA A 140 16.10 -1.81 2.22
C ALA A 140 16.71 -0.97 3.34
N PHE A 141 16.77 -1.50 4.57
CA PHE A 141 17.42 -0.85 5.70
C PHE A 141 17.92 -1.86 6.72
N ASP A 142 19.22 -1.94 6.92
CA ASP A 142 19.91 -2.86 7.85
C ASP A 142 20.25 -2.26 9.22
N GLY A 143 19.74 -1.06 9.50
CA GLY A 143 19.89 -0.42 10.80
C GLY A 143 18.78 -0.81 11.79
N THR A 144 18.68 -0.02 12.86
CA THR A 144 17.66 -0.17 13.91
C THR A 144 17.00 1.17 14.18
N LEU A 145 15.74 1.17 14.63
CA LEU A 145 15.16 2.34 15.29
C LEU A 145 15.19 2.10 16.80
N ARG A 146 15.80 3.02 17.56
CA ARG A 146 15.92 2.94 19.03
C ARG A 146 16.51 1.60 19.55
N GLY A 147 17.34 0.93 18.74
CA GLY A 147 17.94 -0.36 19.06
C GLY A 147 17.10 -1.59 18.67
N THR A 148 15.87 -1.40 18.18
CA THR A 148 14.99 -2.49 17.70
C THR A 148 15.45 -3.01 16.33
N PRO A 149 15.85 -4.28 16.20
CA PRO A 149 16.26 -4.87 14.93
C PRO A 149 15.07 -5.41 14.13
N ALA A 150 15.20 -5.50 12.81
CA ALA A 150 14.24 -6.22 11.94
C ALA A 150 14.05 -7.69 12.36
N ALA A 151 15.05 -8.29 13.00
CA ALA A 151 14.98 -9.61 13.63
C ALA A 151 13.91 -9.75 14.72
N SER A 152 13.29 -8.67 15.19
CA SER A 152 12.18 -8.72 16.16
C SER A 152 10.82 -9.05 15.54
N MET A 153 10.68 -8.92 14.21
CA MET A 153 9.41 -9.17 13.51
C MET A 153 9.32 -10.62 13.03
N HIS A 154 8.25 -11.31 13.43
CA HIS A 154 8.07 -12.75 13.16
C HIS A 154 6.67 -13.15 12.68
N LEU A 155 5.65 -12.33 12.95
CA LEU A 155 4.25 -12.62 12.61
C LEU A 155 3.63 -11.36 12.00
N SER A 156 2.90 -11.55 10.90
CA SER A 156 2.02 -10.55 10.27
C SER A 156 1.05 -9.94 11.29
N ASP A 157 0.89 -8.60 11.30
CA ASP A 157 -0.12 -7.98 12.17
C ASP A 157 -1.54 -8.24 11.63
N ARG A 158 -2.30 -9.01 12.40
CA ARG A 158 -3.67 -9.42 12.08
C ARG A 158 -4.67 -8.26 12.06
N MET A 159 -4.31 -7.09 12.62
CA MET A 159 -5.09 -5.86 12.50
C MET A 159 -5.35 -5.52 11.03
N PHE A 160 -4.35 -5.67 10.17
CA PHE A 160 -4.46 -5.38 8.74
C PHE A 160 -5.16 -6.47 7.93
N ASP A 161 -5.08 -7.73 8.36
CA ASP A 161 -5.77 -8.85 7.69
C ASP A 161 -7.30 -8.83 7.91
N THR A 162 -7.73 -8.29 9.05
CA THR A 162 -9.12 -8.34 9.53
C THR A 162 -10.07 -7.57 8.62
N VAL A 163 -11.05 -8.28 8.07
CA VAL A 163 -12.20 -7.71 7.35
C VAL A 163 -13.11 -7.01 8.35
N LEU A 164 -13.47 -5.76 8.07
CA LEU A 164 -14.37 -4.98 8.92
C LEU A 164 -15.85 -5.35 8.65
N PRO A 165 -16.76 -5.26 9.63
CA PRO A 165 -18.20 -5.15 9.41
C PRO A 165 -18.54 -4.03 8.43
N GLU A 166 -19.66 -4.12 7.69
CA GLU A 166 -19.95 -3.17 6.60
C GLU A 166 -20.19 -1.73 7.08
N ASP A 167 -20.68 -1.58 8.31
CA ASP A 167 -20.96 -0.32 9.00
C ASP A 167 -19.71 0.35 9.60
N GLU A 168 -18.65 -0.41 9.89
CA GLU A 168 -17.35 0.12 10.34
C GLU A 168 -16.45 0.59 9.16
N ARG A 169 -16.85 0.32 7.91
CA ARG A 169 -16.08 0.67 6.69
C ARG A 169 -16.40 2.09 6.23
N VAL A 170 -15.37 2.78 5.73
CA VAL A 170 -15.54 4.06 5.01
C VAL A 170 -15.24 3.93 3.51
N PRO A 171 -15.82 4.78 2.65
CA PRO A 171 -15.55 4.76 1.22
C PRO A 171 -14.07 4.95 0.88
N ARG A 172 -13.65 4.40 -0.27
CA ARG A 172 -12.27 4.49 -0.78
C ARG A 172 -11.69 5.92 -0.76
N ALA A 173 -12.50 6.92 -1.12
CA ALA A 173 -12.08 8.32 -1.12
C ALA A 173 -11.78 8.85 0.30
N GLU A 174 -12.54 8.39 1.30
CA GLU A 174 -12.34 8.78 2.70
C GLU A 174 -11.07 8.13 3.27
N LEU A 175 -10.79 6.86 2.93
CA LEU A 175 -9.51 6.21 3.25
C LEU A 175 -8.31 7.02 2.74
N VAL A 176 -8.33 7.42 1.46
CA VAL A 176 -7.28 8.23 0.82
C VAL A 176 -7.16 9.63 1.44
N LYS A 177 -8.28 10.22 1.85
CA LYS A 177 -8.33 11.51 2.55
C LYS A 177 -7.70 11.42 3.93
N VAL A 178 -8.11 10.45 4.76
CA VAL A 178 -7.59 10.27 6.13
C VAL A 178 -6.06 10.06 6.12
N ALA A 179 -5.54 9.25 5.20
CA ALA A 179 -4.08 9.08 5.03
C ALA A 179 -3.37 10.39 4.64
N ASN A 180 -3.98 11.24 3.81
CA ASN A 180 -3.41 12.55 3.47
C ASN A 180 -3.47 13.53 4.64
N GLN A 181 -4.57 13.57 5.39
CA GLN A 181 -4.68 14.41 6.59
C GLN A 181 -3.63 14.03 7.65
N TYR A 182 -3.32 12.74 7.81
CA TYR A 182 -2.18 12.30 8.63
C TYR A 182 -0.86 12.93 8.14
N PHE A 183 -0.55 12.82 6.84
CA PHE A 183 0.66 13.44 6.28
C PHE A 183 0.67 14.97 6.37
N ASP A 184 -0.49 15.64 6.42
CA ASP A 184 -0.61 17.08 6.68
C ASP A 184 -0.31 17.43 8.15
N VAL A 185 -0.74 16.61 9.11
CA VAL A 185 -0.35 16.74 10.51
C VAL A 185 1.16 16.53 10.70
N VAL A 186 1.73 15.50 10.06
CA VAL A 186 3.19 15.28 10.02
C VAL A 186 3.89 16.50 9.41
N SER A 187 3.35 17.06 8.32
CA SER A 187 3.89 18.28 7.68
C SER A 187 3.71 19.55 8.53
N GLY A 188 2.94 19.50 9.63
CA GLY A 188 2.62 20.63 10.48
C GLY A 188 1.59 21.60 9.88
N THR A 189 0.86 21.17 8.85
CA THR A 189 -0.01 22.01 8.00
C THR A 189 -1.50 21.79 8.27
N LEU A 190 -1.82 20.88 9.18
CA LEU A 190 -3.14 20.62 9.76
C LEU A 190 -2.96 20.45 11.28
N ASP A 191 -3.89 20.89 12.12
CA ASP A 191 -3.81 20.58 13.56
C ASP A 191 -4.12 19.09 13.77
N TRP A 192 -3.40 18.43 14.68
CA TRP A 192 -3.60 17.01 14.92
C TRP A 192 -5.02 16.70 15.40
N ARG A 193 -5.72 17.66 16.01
CA ARG A 193 -7.13 17.52 16.44
C ARG A 193 -8.13 17.43 15.29
N GLU A 194 -7.72 17.76 14.07
CA GLU A 194 -8.55 17.67 12.86
C GLU A 194 -8.46 16.30 12.16
N VAL A 195 -7.53 15.44 12.59
CA VAL A 195 -7.44 14.04 12.15
C VAL A 195 -8.31 13.14 13.05
N PRO A 196 -9.12 12.24 12.47
CA PRO A 196 -9.92 11.31 13.25
C PRO A 196 -9.04 10.18 13.82
N TRP A 197 -8.53 10.33 15.04
CA TRP A 197 -7.78 9.27 15.73
C TRP A 197 -8.72 8.34 16.49
N HIS A 198 -8.48 7.02 16.41
CA HIS A 198 -9.16 6.07 17.29
C HIS A 198 -8.61 6.22 18.72
N PRO A 199 -9.45 6.13 19.79
CA PRO A 199 -9.01 6.33 21.17
C PRO A 199 -7.85 5.43 21.62
N GLU A 200 -7.78 4.22 21.07
CA GLU A 200 -6.67 3.26 21.25
C GLU A 200 -5.89 3.02 19.95
N CYS A 201 -5.65 4.09 19.18
CA CYS A 201 -4.71 4.09 18.05
C CYS A 201 -3.31 3.60 18.49
N GLN A 202 -2.66 2.78 17.66
CA GLN A 202 -1.28 2.34 17.85
C GLN A 202 -0.42 2.70 16.64
N ARG A 203 0.87 3.00 16.87
CA ARG A 203 1.84 3.30 15.82
C ARG A 203 3.13 2.51 16.04
N TYR A 204 3.59 1.87 14.98
CA TYR A 204 4.85 1.15 14.92
C TYR A 204 5.72 1.73 13.81
N GLU A 205 6.95 2.10 14.14
CA GLU A 205 7.97 2.52 13.18
C GLU A 205 9.13 1.52 13.28
N LEU A 206 9.43 0.81 12.19
CA LEU A 206 10.55 -0.16 12.15
C LEU A 206 10.54 -1.12 13.35
N ALA A 207 9.42 -1.83 13.54
CA ALA A 207 9.08 -2.72 14.66
C ALA A 207 9.00 -2.06 16.07
N THR A 208 9.34 -0.78 16.20
CA THR A 208 9.28 -0.06 17.49
C THR A 208 7.90 0.54 17.68
N MET A 209 7.22 0.22 18.78
CA MET A 209 6.02 0.95 19.20
C MET A 209 6.42 2.39 19.57
N THR A 210 5.86 3.40 18.88
CA THR A 210 6.28 4.80 19.04
C THR A 210 5.27 5.71 19.73
N VAL A 211 4.14 5.15 20.18
CA VAL A 211 3.07 5.81 20.95
C VAL A 211 2.58 4.87 22.05
N ASN A 212 1.85 5.38 23.05
CA ASN A 212 1.20 4.60 24.12
C ASN A 212 2.12 3.58 24.83
N SER A 213 3.42 3.86 24.90
CA SER A 213 4.45 2.97 25.43
C SER A 213 5.18 3.58 26.63
N ALA A 214 5.89 2.78 27.42
CA ALA A 214 6.64 3.26 28.58
C ALA A 214 7.75 4.28 28.24
N MET A 215 8.26 4.30 27.00
CA MET A 215 9.27 5.27 26.54
C MET A 215 8.68 6.45 25.76
N LEU A 216 7.52 6.26 25.15
CA LEU A 216 6.81 7.22 24.32
C LEU A 216 5.31 7.11 24.68
N PRO A 217 4.88 7.77 25.78
CA PRO A 217 3.57 7.55 26.38
C PRO A 217 2.42 8.29 25.68
N GLU A 218 2.74 9.25 24.82
CA GLU A 218 1.74 10.04 24.08
C GLU A 218 0.96 9.17 23.10
N SER A 219 -0.28 9.56 22.80
CA SER A 219 -1.11 8.91 21.78
C SER A 219 -0.76 9.40 20.37
N CYS A 220 -1.22 8.68 19.34
CA CYS A 220 -1.01 9.02 17.92
C CYS A 220 -1.31 10.48 17.55
N GLY A 221 -2.27 11.12 18.21
CA GLY A 221 -2.57 12.53 17.98
C GLY A 221 -1.67 13.45 18.82
N VAL A 222 -1.61 13.22 20.12
CA VAL A 222 -0.96 14.13 21.09
C VAL A 222 0.54 14.24 20.86
N GLU A 223 1.19 13.21 20.31
CA GLU A 223 2.63 13.27 20.00
C GLU A 223 2.99 14.45 19.07
N PHE A 224 2.08 14.88 18.19
CA PHE A 224 2.29 16.00 17.27
C PHE A 224 2.22 17.40 17.92
N GLU A 225 2.03 17.48 19.25
CA GLU A 225 2.37 18.67 20.02
C GLU A 225 3.89 18.89 20.11
N ASN A 226 4.69 17.84 19.94
CA ASN A 226 6.14 17.95 19.85
C ASN A 226 6.58 18.39 18.43
N PRO A 227 7.13 19.60 18.25
CA PRO A 227 7.55 20.06 16.92
C PRO A 227 8.71 19.24 16.32
N ARG A 228 9.46 18.47 17.13
CA ARG A 228 10.58 17.64 16.66
C ARG A 228 10.17 16.42 15.84
N ILE A 229 8.88 16.05 15.87
CA ILE A 229 8.36 14.95 15.05
C ILE A 229 7.59 15.43 13.81
N LYS A 230 7.67 16.73 13.48
CA LYS A 230 7.10 17.30 12.26
C LYS A 230 8.12 17.32 11.12
N TRP A 231 7.70 16.85 9.95
CA TRP A 231 8.53 16.64 8.76
C TRP A 231 7.73 17.06 7.52
N PRO A 232 8.25 17.92 6.64
CA PRO A 232 7.60 18.18 5.36
C PRO A 232 7.50 16.89 4.52
N VAL A 233 6.28 16.38 4.32
CA VAL A 233 6.02 15.16 3.55
C VAL A 233 5.66 15.50 2.10
N LYS A 234 6.62 15.29 1.20
CA LYS A 234 6.50 15.50 -0.25
C LYS A 234 6.26 14.18 -0.97
N ASN A 235 5.96 14.24 -2.28
CA ASN A 235 5.80 13.06 -3.14
C ASN A 235 4.89 11.96 -2.56
N ARG A 236 3.71 12.37 -2.06
CA ARG A 236 2.71 11.49 -1.45
C ARG A 236 2.00 10.67 -2.53
N ARG A 237 2.14 9.35 -2.46
CA ARG A 237 1.67 8.38 -3.45
C ARG A 237 0.84 7.31 -2.76
N ILE A 238 -0.49 7.44 -2.81
CA ILE A 238 -1.41 6.46 -2.21
C ILE A 238 -1.71 5.35 -3.22
N TYR A 239 -1.29 4.12 -2.92
CA TYR A 239 -1.35 2.98 -3.85
C TYR A 239 -2.43 1.97 -3.50
N ILE A 240 -2.70 1.78 -2.21
CA ILE A 240 -3.67 0.81 -1.70
C ILE A 240 -4.80 1.56 -0.99
N ALA A 241 -6.06 1.21 -1.29
CA ALA A 241 -7.22 1.54 -0.49
C ALA A 241 -8.25 0.39 -0.53
N ASP A 242 -8.05 -0.58 0.37
CA ASP A 242 -8.88 -1.78 0.58
C ASP A 242 -10.04 -1.45 1.55
N VAL A 243 -11.22 -1.19 0.98
CA VAL A 243 -12.45 -0.86 1.74
C VAL A 243 -12.93 -2.03 2.60
N GLU A 244 -12.72 -3.28 2.18
CA GLU A 244 -13.18 -4.47 2.93
C GLU A 244 -12.43 -4.59 4.28
N ARG A 245 -11.13 -4.26 4.29
CA ARG A 245 -10.28 -4.28 5.50
C ARG A 245 -10.12 -2.92 6.16
N GLY A 246 -10.62 -1.84 5.58
CA GLY A 246 -10.35 -0.48 6.03
C GLY A 246 -8.85 -0.18 6.03
N VAL A 247 -8.12 -0.57 4.97
CA VAL A 247 -6.66 -0.40 4.90
C VAL A 247 -6.29 0.54 3.77
N VAL A 248 -5.46 1.53 4.09
CA VAL A 248 -4.87 2.45 3.10
C VAL A 248 -3.36 2.50 3.27
N MET A 249 -2.62 2.42 2.17
CA MET A 249 -1.16 2.44 2.18
C MET A 249 -0.63 3.47 1.19
N GLY A 250 0.28 4.31 1.69
CA GLY A 250 0.96 5.34 0.93
C GLY A 250 2.48 5.22 1.01
N VAL A 251 3.12 5.93 0.09
CA VAL A 251 4.55 6.22 0.13
C VAL A 251 4.74 7.73 0.13
N GLY A 252 5.58 8.26 1.03
CA GLY A 252 5.91 9.69 1.11
C GLY A 252 7.41 9.92 1.24
N HIS A 253 7.92 11.03 0.70
CA HIS A 253 9.30 11.49 0.92
C HIS A 253 9.30 12.51 2.06
N PHE A 254 9.78 12.08 3.22
CA PHE A 254 9.94 12.89 4.42
C PHE A 254 11.29 13.60 4.29
N THR A 255 11.25 14.90 4.00
CA THR A 255 12.45 15.74 3.85
C THR A 255 12.86 16.36 5.17
N ALA A 256 14.15 16.68 5.33
CA ALA A 256 14.64 17.29 6.57
C ALA A 256 13.95 18.66 6.80
N PRO A 257 13.36 18.90 7.98
CA PRO A 257 12.75 20.20 8.28
C PRO A 257 13.84 21.28 8.42
N PRO A 258 13.55 22.56 8.09
CA PRO A 258 14.56 23.63 8.13
C PRO A 258 15.26 23.81 9.48
N ASP A 259 14.56 23.54 10.58
CA ASP A 259 15.09 23.66 11.95
C ASP A 259 15.98 22.46 12.37
N TYR A 260 15.88 21.33 11.65
CA TYR A 260 16.69 20.12 11.89
C TYR A 260 17.25 19.59 10.55
N PRO A 261 18.15 20.34 9.87
CA PRO A 261 18.60 20.03 8.51
C PRO A 261 19.45 18.75 8.41
N ASP A 262 20.05 18.31 9.53
CA ASP A 262 20.84 17.07 9.61
C ASP A 262 19.96 15.81 9.82
N ASN A 263 18.64 15.97 9.92
CA ASN A 263 17.71 14.86 10.06
C ASN A 263 17.78 13.92 8.85
N ASN A 264 17.65 12.62 9.11
CA ASN A 264 17.74 11.59 8.09
C ASN A 264 16.54 11.68 7.13
N GLU A 265 16.75 12.14 5.90
CA GLU A 265 15.71 12.04 4.88
C GLU A 265 15.35 10.59 4.61
N SER A 266 14.09 10.34 4.27
CA SER A 266 13.58 8.99 4.10
C SER A 266 12.38 8.95 3.17
N VAL A 267 12.30 7.88 2.39
CA VAL A 267 11.06 7.49 1.71
C VAL A 267 10.38 6.48 2.63
N VAL A 268 9.21 6.86 3.12
CA VAL A 268 8.45 6.11 4.12
C VAL A 268 7.31 5.38 3.43
N PHE A 269 7.26 4.07 3.62
CA PHE A 269 6.11 3.24 3.30
C PHE A 269 5.26 3.14 4.56
N GLU A 270 4.06 3.69 4.52
CA GLU A 270 3.20 3.82 5.70
C GLU A 270 1.79 3.33 5.41
N VAL A 271 1.30 2.44 6.26
CA VAL A 271 -0.02 1.82 6.16
C VAL A 271 -0.86 2.12 7.37
N PHE A 272 -2.13 2.46 7.12
CA PHE A 272 -3.11 2.86 8.11
C PHE A 272 -4.28 1.88 8.09
N LYS A 273 -4.66 1.39 9.27
CA LYS A 273 -5.97 0.80 9.53
C LYS A 273 -6.92 1.94 9.88
N VAL A 274 -8.03 2.05 9.16
CA VAL A 274 -9.12 2.99 9.40
C VAL A 274 -10.38 2.19 9.70
N GLN A 275 -10.94 2.38 10.89
CA GLN A 275 -12.13 1.71 11.40
C GLN A 275 -13.07 2.78 11.96
N ASP A 276 -14.36 2.75 11.62
CA ASP A 276 -15.33 3.81 11.96
C ASP A 276 -14.92 5.21 11.45
N GLY A 277 -14.10 5.25 10.39
CA GLY A 277 -13.47 6.47 9.88
C GLY A 277 -12.29 6.98 10.72
N LEU A 278 -11.91 6.29 11.79
CA LEU A 278 -10.84 6.65 12.69
C LEU A 278 -9.54 5.87 12.41
N ILE A 279 -8.38 6.53 12.45
CA ILE A 279 -7.06 5.88 12.36
C ILE A 279 -6.85 5.02 13.61
N ARG A 280 -6.84 3.70 13.41
CA ARG A 280 -6.80 2.65 14.44
C ARG A 280 -5.42 2.05 14.64
N HIS A 281 -4.64 1.94 13.57
CA HIS A 281 -3.30 1.36 13.62
C HIS A 281 -2.46 1.94 12.49
N ILE A 282 -1.18 2.16 12.75
CA ILE A 282 -0.21 2.73 11.81
C ILE A 282 1.06 1.88 11.84
N GLU A 283 1.52 1.40 10.68
CA GLU A 283 2.83 0.75 10.55
C GLU A 283 3.64 1.48 9.48
N ALA A 284 4.84 1.93 9.85
CA ALA A 284 5.77 2.61 8.97
C ALA A 284 7.10 1.86 8.88
N MET A 285 7.61 1.71 7.66
CA MET A 285 8.98 1.29 7.41
C MET A 285 9.67 2.28 6.45
N PHE A 286 10.96 2.50 6.67
CA PHE A 286 11.77 3.47 5.94
C PHE A 286 13.27 3.22 6.11
N ARG A 287 14.11 3.93 5.34
CA ARG A 287 15.57 3.83 5.41
C ARG A 287 16.19 4.93 6.27
N GLY A 288 16.20 4.71 7.58
CA GLY A 288 16.63 5.69 8.58
C GLY A 288 18.13 5.98 8.70
N ASN A 289 18.92 5.98 7.62
CA ASN A 289 20.38 6.25 7.64
C ASN A 289 20.86 7.45 6.79
N ASN A 290 19.95 8.31 6.33
CA ASN A 290 20.26 9.49 5.50
C ASN A 290 21.05 9.20 4.21
N THR A 291 20.88 8.01 3.61
CA THR A 291 21.44 7.70 2.27
C THR A 291 20.39 7.74 1.17
N GLN A 292 19.17 8.20 1.47
CA GLN A 292 18.03 8.29 0.55
C GLN A 292 17.44 9.71 0.54
N HIS A 293 17.93 10.54 -0.40
CA HIS A 293 17.53 11.95 -0.53
C HIS A 293 16.45 12.19 -1.60
N LYS A 294 15.83 11.13 -2.13
CA LYS A 294 14.76 11.21 -3.14
C LYS A 294 13.93 9.94 -3.18
N SER A 295 12.69 10.05 -3.64
CA SER A 295 11.82 8.90 -3.93
C SER A 295 12.27 8.10 -5.15
N GLY A 296 12.81 8.75 -6.17
CA GLY A 296 13.04 8.13 -7.47
C GLY A 296 11.76 7.98 -8.32
N TRP A 297 10.63 8.55 -7.87
CA TRP A 297 9.30 8.50 -8.52
C TRP A 297 8.70 9.91 -8.70
N PRO A 298 7.91 10.15 -9.76
CA PRO A 298 7.14 11.38 -9.90
C PRO A 298 5.97 11.39 -8.91
N ASP A 299 5.29 12.53 -8.79
CA ASP A 299 4.00 12.59 -8.12
C ASP A 299 2.93 11.81 -8.90
N ILE A 300 1.94 11.27 -8.19
CA ILE A 300 0.74 10.71 -8.82
C ILE A 300 -0.34 11.80 -8.82
N PRO A 301 -0.88 12.20 -9.98
CA PRO A 301 -1.97 13.17 -10.05
C PRO A 301 -3.16 12.74 -9.20
N GLY A 302 -3.64 13.64 -8.34
CA GLY A 302 -4.81 13.39 -7.48
C GLY A 302 -4.53 12.65 -6.16
N THR A 303 -3.28 12.30 -5.83
CA THR A 303 -2.93 11.77 -4.49
C THR A 303 -2.17 12.75 -3.59
N ALA A 304 -1.80 13.92 -4.12
CA ALA A 304 -1.13 14.97 -3.37
C ALA A 304 -2.10 15.80 -2.53
N ALA A 305 -1.61 16.33 -1.40
CA ALA A 305 -2.27 17.43 -0.70
C ALA A 305 -2.36 18.67 -1.60
N PRO A 306 -3.31 19.59 -1.36
CA PRO A 306 -3.29 20.89 -2.01
C PRO A 306 -1.95 21.59 -1.74
N ALA A 307 -1.44 22.31 -2.74
CA ALA A 307 -0.25 23.12 -2.57
C ALA A 307 -0.53 24.20 -1.52
N LEU A 308 0.40 24.36 -0.57
CA LEU A 308 0.38 25.43 0.42
C LEU A 308 0.94 26.68 -0.25
N GLU A 309 0.10 27.72 -0.35
CA GLU A 309 0.51 29.08 -0.72
C GLU A 309 1.14 29.81 0.48
#